data_AF-A0A2N5SX77-F1
#
_entry.id   AF-A0A2N5SX77-F1
#
_cell.length_a   1.000
_cell.length_b   1.000
_cell.length_c   1.000
_cell.angle_alpha   90.00
_cell.angle_beta   90.00
_cell.angle_gamma   90.00
#
_symmetry.space_group_name_H-M   'P 1'
#
loop_
_entity.id
_entity.type
_entity.pdbx_description
1 polymer ?
#
loop_
_entity_poly.entity_id
_entity_poly.type
_entity_poly.pdbx_seq_one_letter_code
_entity_poly.pdbx_strand_id
1 'polypeptide(L)'
;MEIKDSDEDAEPDDLQPKLTLEDINDLSDEDEENNLYTSSLCKQTLAKFCTIARKLHKSPNSKMDFFELCQELKCKKPHNIVQDVRTRWNSTFMQLVGIVCCEKAVLAWQKDKKHGLDCKYHINLVDIQLVKHLVLILQVFYEKTLQVLTAGSACLTHIIVFINKVTELLSSAIKGCGNMSACY
;
A
#
# COMPACT_ATOMS: atom_id res chain seq x y z
N MET A 1 -69.67 -20.73 -2.35
CA MET A 1 -69.29 -19.40 -2.86
C MET A 1 -67.87 -19.19 -2.37
N GLU A 2 -66.90 -19.42 -3.27
CA GLU A 2 -65.48 -19.18 -3.02
C GLU A 2 -65.25 -17.68 -2.84
N ILE A 3 -64.50 -17.27 -1.82
CA ILE A 3 -63.85 -15.96 -1.78
C ILE A 3 -62.40 -16.20 -1.42
N LYS A 4 -61.55 -15.74 -2.35
CA LYS A 4 -60.10 -15.91 -2.45
C LYS A 4 -59.36 -15.06 -1.44
N ASP A 5 -58.22 -15.59 -0.99
CA ASP A 5 -57.10 -14.87 -0.38
C ASP A 5 -56.61 -13.74 -1.29
N SER A 6 -56.22 -12.61 -0.70
CA SER A 6 -55.35 -11.60 -1.32
C SER A 6 -54.69 -10.78 -0.21
N ASP A 7 -53.63 -11.35 0.36
CA ASP A 7 -52.60 -10.57 1.06
C ASP A 7 -51.69 -9.96 -0.03
N GLU A 8 -51.79 -8.65 -0.24
CA GLU A 8 -50.79 -7.87 -0.97
C GLU A 8 -50.03 -7.00 0.04
N ASP A 9 -49.00 -7.58 0.65
CA ASP A 9 -47.94 -6.82 1.33
C ASP A 9 -47.07 -6.16 0.25
N ALA A 10 -47.26 -4.86 0.05
CA ALA A 10 -46.39 -4.04 -0.79
C ALA A 10 -45.14 -3.64 0.01
N GLU A 11 -44.04 -4.37 -0.21
CA GLU A 11 -42.69 -3.96 0.18
C GLU A 11 -42.26 -2.69 -0.58
N PRO A 12 -41.73 -1.65 0.09
CA PRO A 12 -41.17 -0.50 -0.61
C PRO A 12 -39.77 -0.85 -1.13
N ASP A 13 -39.66 -0.91 -2.45
CA ASP A 13 -38.42 -1.03 -3.22
C ASP A 13 -37.46 0.12 -2.88
N ASP A 14 -36.47 -0.15 -2.03
CA ASP A 14 -35.34 0.73 -1.73
C ASP A 14 -34.45 0.82 -2.97
N LEU A 15 -34.84 1.67 -3.92
CA LEU A 15 -34.07 2.06 -5.09
C LEU A 15 -32.87 2.91 -4.66
N GLN A 16 -31.92 2.31 -3.95
CA GLN A 16 -30.56 2.82 -3.85
C GLN A 16 -29.91 2.68 -5.23
N PRO A 17 -29.42 3.76 -5.86
CA PRO A 17 -28.66 3.66 -7.09
C PRO A 17 -27.45 2.78 -6.85
N LYS A 18 -27.45 1.60 -7.47
CA LYS A 18 -26.37 0.63 -7.35
C LYS A 18 -25.22 1.13 -8.21
N LEU A 19 -24.24 1.79 -7.59
CA LEU A 19 -23.00 2.20 -8.25
C LEU A 19 -22.44 1.03 -9.07
N THR A 20 -22.37 1.20 -10.39
CA THR A 20 -21.88 0.17 -11.30
C THR A 20 -20.42 0.43 -11.69
N LEU A 21 -19.76 -0.57 -12.28
CA LEU A 21 -18.40 -0.40 -12.79
C LEU A 21 -18.34 0.64 -13.92
N GLU A 22 -19.47 0.90 -14.60
CA GLU A 22 -19.56 1.91 -15.64
C GLU A 22 -19.44 3.35 -15.08
N ASP A 23 -19.82 3.59 -13.82
CA ASP A 23 -19.70 4.91 -13.16
C ASP A 23 -18.25 5.33 -12.87
N ILE A 24 -17.28 4.41 -13.02
CA ILE A 24 -15.85 4.62 -12.79
C ILE A 24 -15.13 4.98 -14.10
N ASN A 25 -15.82 4.90 -15.26
CA ASN A 25 -15.17 4.89 -16.57
C ASN A 25 -14.86 6.27 -17.17
N ASP A 26 -14.79 7.32 -16.35
CA ASP A 26 -14.27 8.64 -16.75
C ASP A 26 -12.74 8.67 -16.59
N LEU A 27 -12.07 7.72 -17.25
CA LEU A 27 -10.61 7.63 -17.25
C LEU A 27 -10.05 8.53 -18.35
N SER A 28 -9.43 9.63 -17.93
CA SER A 28 -8.59 10.50 -18.76
C SER A 28 -7.57 9.67 -19.56
N ASP A 29 -7.40 9.99 -20.86
CA ASP A 29 -6.38 9.45 -21.76
C ASP A 29 -4.97 9.92 -21.34
N GLU A 30 -4.55 9.57 -20.12
CA GLU A 30 -3.22 9.89 -19.60
C GLU A 30 -2.19 8.95 -20.21
N ASP A 31 -1.09 9.52 -20.72
CA ASP A 31 0.03 8.79 -21.33
C ASP A 31 0.57 7.68 -20.42
N GLU A 32 0.12 6.44 -20.63
CA GLU A 32 0.51 5.27 -19.84
C GLU A 32 2.03 5.03 -19.84
N GLU A 33 2.74 5.43 -20.91
CA GLU A 33 4.18 5.24 -21.06
C GLU A 33 5.01 6.04 -20.05
N ASN A 34 4.52 7.19 -19.58
CA ASN A 34 5.21 8.02 -18.58
C ASN A 34 4.56 7.94 -17.20
N ASN A 35 3.48 7.18 -17.05
CA ASN A 35 2.78 7.04 -15.79
C ASN A 35 3.51 6.08 -14.83
N LEU A 36 4.10 6.63 -13.77
CA LEU A 36 4.76 5.85 -12.72
C LEU A 36 3.82 4.96 -11.90
N TYR A 37 2.50 5.12 -12.04
CA TYR A 37 1.49 4.49 -11.19
C TYR A 37 0.64 3.44 -11.91
N THR A 38 1.16 2.81 -12.96
CA THR A 38 0.43 1.71 -13.59
C THR A 38 0.25 0.52 -12.64
N SER A 39 -0.90 -0.14 -12.70
CA SER A 39 -1.19 -1.34 -11.88
C SER A 39 -0.13 -2.44 -12.10
N SER A 40 0.36 -2.57 -13.33
CA SER A 40 1.42 -3.52 -13.69
C SER A 40 2.72 -3.20 -12.95
N LEU A 41 3.18 -1.95 -12.98
CA LEU A 41 4.41 -1.55 -12.31
C LEU A 41 4.32 -1.74 -10.80
N CYS A 42 3.21 -1.28 -10.18
CA CYS A 42 2.94 -1.51 -8.76
C CYS A 42 3.04 -2.99 -8.38
N LYS A 43 2.40 -3.89 -9.14
CA LYS A 43 2.43 -5.34 -8.88
C LYS A 43 3.85 -5.90 -9.01
N GLN A 44 4.59 -5.49 -10.03
CA GLN A 44 5.96 -5.96 -10.25
C GLN A 44 6.90 -5.49 -9.13
N THR A 45 6.85 -4.21 -8.78
CA THR A 45 7.67 -3.62 -7.71
C THR A 45 7.36 -4.27 -6.35
N LEU A 46 6.08 -4.47 -6.00
CA LEU A 46 5.69 -5.17 -4.78
C LEU A 46 6.21 -6.61 -4.74
N ALA A 47 6.19 -7.33 -5.86
CA ALA A 47 6.72 -8.69 -5.94
C ALA A 47 8.24 -8.74 -5.68
N LYS A 48 8.99 -7.74 -6.16
CA LYS A 48 10.43 -7.61 -5.85
C LYS A 48 10.65 -7.40 -4.35
N PHE A 49 9.91 -6.50 -3.71
CA PHE A 49 10.02 -6.27 -2.25
C PHE A 49 9.66 -7.50 -1.42
N CYS A 50 8.62 -8.23 -1.83
CA CYS A 50 8.27 -9.52 -1.23
C CYS A 50 9.43 -10.53 -1.34
N THR A 51 10.14 -10.53 -2.47
CA THR A 51 11.29 -11.41 -2.70
C THR A 51 12.48 -11.03 -1.81
N ILE A 52 12.76 -9.74 -1.67
CA ILE A 52 13.77 -9.21 -0.72
C ILE A 52 13.44 -9.67 0.71
N ALA A 53 12.22 -9.36 1.19
CA ALA A 53 11.81 -9.69 2.55
C ALA A 53 11.87 -11.21 2.80
N ARG A 54 11.42 -12.02 1.84
CA ARG A 54 11.46 -13.49 1.95
C ARG A 54 12.90 -14.00 2.03
N LYS A 55 13.83 -13.43 1.25
CA LYS A 55 15.23 -13.85 1.28
C LYS A 55 15.88 -13.55 2.63
N LEU A 56 15.71 -12.32 3.11
CA LEU A 56 16.20 -11.89 4.43
C LEU A 56 15.56 -12.67 5.58
N HIS A 57 14.30 -13.07 5.44
CA HIS A 57 13.62 -13.91 6.43
C HIS A 57 14.18 -15.34 6.45
N LYS A 58 14.43 -15.94 5.28
CA LYS A 58 14.83 -17.36 5.16
C LYS A 58 16.32 -17.61 5.40
N SER A 59 17.18 -16.61 5.23
CA SER A 59 18.63 -16.77 5.36
C SER A 59 19.17 -15.89 6.49
N PRO A 60 19.48 -16.47 7.68
CA PRO A 60 20.05 -15.74 8.81
C PRO A 60 21.37 -15.03 8.47
N ASN A 61 22.25 -15.67 7.69
CA ASN A 61 23.53 -15.08 7.27
C ASN A 61 23.29 -13.84 6.39
N SER A 62 22.41 -13.96 5.40
CA SER A 62 22.04 -12.85 4.53
C SER A 62 21.41 -11.68 5.31
N LYS A 63 20.62 -12.00 6.34
CA LYS A 63 20.02 -11.01 7.24
C LYS A 63 21.07 -10.28 8.08
N MET A 64 22.07 -10.99 8.57
CA MET A 64 23.17 -10.43 9.35
C MET A 64 24.02 -9.49 8.51
N ASP A 65 24.44 -9.92 7.33
CA ASP A 65 25.19 -9.07 6.38
C ASP A 65 24.40 -7.82 5.99
N PHE A 66 23.10 -7.98 5.73
CA PHE A 66 22.21 -6.85 5.44
C PHE A 66 22.10 -5.87 6.61
N PHE A 67 22.03 -6.37 7.84
CA PHE A 67 21.93 -5.55 9.05
C PHE A 67 23.24 -4.79 9.32
N GLU A 68 24.40 -5.43 9.12
CA GLU A 68 25.70 -4.76 9.18
C GLU A 68 25.79 -3.64 8.16
N LEU A 69 25.41 -3.93 6.91
CA LEU A 69 25.37 -2.93 5.84
C LEU A 69 24.41 -1.77 6.15
N CYS A 70 23.27 -2.03 6.79
CA CYS A 70 22.36 -0.97 7.26
C CYS A 70 23.03 -0.04 8.27
N GLN A 71 23.84 -0.58 9.18
CA GLN A 71 24.58 0.22 10.17
C GLN A 71 25.69 1.04 9.51
N GLU A 72 26.48 0.42 8.63
CA GLU A 72 27.57 1.09 7.90
C GLU A 72 27.06 2.26 7.06
N LEU A 73 25.96 2.05 6.33
CA LEU A 73 25.32 3.07 5.50
C LEU A 73 24.43 4.03 6.29
N LYS A 74 24.39 3.89 7.62
CA LYS A 74 23.59 4.72 8.55
C LYS A 74 22.13 4.82 8.12
N CYS A 75 21.54 3.70 7.72
CA CYS A 75 20.14 3.61 7.32
C CYS A 75 19.21 4.01 8.48
N LYS A 76 18.05 4.57 8.15
CA LYS A 76 17.03 4.90 9.16
C LYS A 76 16.47 3.59 9.74
N LYS A 77 16.00 3.61 11.00
CA LYS A 77 15.30 2.46 11.58
C LYS A 77 13.85 2.40 11.04
N PRO A 78 13.23 1.21 10.96
CA PRO A 78 13.76 -0.10 11.36
C PRO A 78 14.69 -0.72 10.29
N HIS A 79 15.75 -1.42 10.75
CA HIS A 79 16.66 -2.19 9.89
C HIS A 79 16.14 -3.61 9.58
N ASN A 80 14.83 -3.79 9.64
CA ASN A 80 14.18 -5.07 9.41
C ASN A 80 13.05 -4.88 8.41
N ILE A 81 13.13 -5.62 7.29
CA ILE A 81 12.11 -5.63 6.26
C ILE A 81 11.16 -6.78 6.57
N VAL A 82 9.96 -6.44 7.04
CA VAL A 82 8.91 -7.41 7.37
C VAL A 82 8.39 -8.07 6.09
N GLN A 83 8.06 -9.35 6.15
CA GLN A 83 7.38 -10.02 5.05
C GLN A 83 5.91 -9.62 5.00
N ASP A 84 5.47 -9.14 3.85
CA ASP A 84 4.06 -8.87 3.56
C ASP A 84 3.19 -10.14 3.70
N VAL A 85 1.97 -9.92 4.21
CA VAL A 85 0.89 -10.89 4.31
C VAL A 85 -0.28 -10.35 3.49
N ARG A 86 -0.59 -11.07 2.40
CA ARG A 86 -1.56 -10.67 1.37
C ARG A 86 -2.93 -10.21 1.90
N THR A 87 -3.38 -10.72 3.04
CA THR A 87 -4.69 -10.41 3.63
C THR A 87 -4.67 -9.17 4.54
N ARG A 88 -3.51 -8.53 4.74
CA ARG A 88 -3.33 -7.45 5.70
C ARG A 88 -2.47 -6.32 5.14
N TRP A 89 -3.12 -5.26 4.67
CA TRP A 89 -2.46 -4.02 4.21
C TRP A 89 -1.43 -3.43 5.19
N ASN A 90 -1.61 -3.59 6.51
CA ASN A 90 -0.65 -3.13 7.52
C ASN A 90 0.71 -3.83 7.37
N SER A 91 0.72 -5.11 6.99
CA SER A 91 1.98 -5.82 6.75
C SER A 91 2.67 -5.35 5.47
N THR A 92 1.89 -5.00 4.44
CA THR A 92 2.38 -4.34 3.24
C THR A 92 3.04 -3.02 3.62
N PHE A 93 2.32 -2.15 4.34
CA PHE A 93 2.83 -0.87 4.83
C PHE A 93 4.16 -1.03 5.58
N MET A 94 4.24 -1.94 6.55
CA MET A 94 5.46 -2.17 7.34
C MET A 94 6.62 -2.69 6.48
N GLN A 95 6.35 -3.54 5.48
CA GLN A 95 7.36 -3.98 4.51
C GLN A 95 7.92 -2.78 3.73
N LEU A 96 7.03 -1.93 3.18
CA LEU A 96 7.42 -0.78 2.37
C LEU A 96 8.21 0.25 3.19
N VAL A 97 7.80 0.52 4.43
CA VAL A 97 8.55 1.36 5.37
C VAL A 97 9.97 0.81 5.57
N GLY A 98 10.11 -0.50 5.82
CA GLY A 98 11.43 -1.12 5.97
C GLY A 98 12.31 -0.96 4.73
N ILE A 99 11.74 -1.10 3.54
CA ILE A 99 12.45 -0.88 2.26
C ILE A 99 12.92 0.58 2.15
N VAL A 100 12.05 1.56 2.39
CA VAL A 100 12.39 2.99 2.31
C VAL A 100 13.46 3.36 3.33
N CYS A 101 13.34 2.88 4.57
CA CYS A 101 14.31 3.12 5.63
C CYS A 101 15.71 2.58 5.31
N CYS A 102 15.76 1.47 4.58
CA CYS A 102 17.00 0.76 4.24
C CYS A 102 17.37 0.86 2.76
N GLU A 103 16.84 1.84 2.01
CA GLU A 103 16.96 1.88 0.53
C GLU A 103 18.41 1.73 0.04
N LYS A 104 19.36 2.40 0.71
CA LYS A 104 20.78 2.36 0.38
C LYS A 104 21.37 0.97 0.58
N ALA A 105 21.06 0.34 1.71
CA ALA A 105 21.50 -1.00 2.02
C ALA A 105 20.88 -2.03 1.08
N VAL A 106 19.60 -1.92 0.75
CA VAL A 106 18.95 -2.83 -0.20
C VAL A 106 19.61 -2.74 -1.58
N LEU A 107 19.88 -1.53 -2.07
CA LEU A 107 20.50 -1.32 -3.38
C LEU A 107 21.92 -1.90 -3.48
N ALA A 108 22.67 -1.91 -2.38
CA ALA A 108 23.99 -2.49 -2.29
C ALA A 108 23.94 -4.01 -2.07
N TRP A 109 23.19 -4.49 -1.07
CA TRP A 109 23.05 -5.90 -0.71
C TRP A 109 22.48 -6.75 -1.85
N GLN A 110 21.54 -6.25 -2.64
CA GLN A 110 20.96 -7.02 -3.74
C GLN A 110 21.99 -7.45 -4.79
N LYS A 111 23.13 -6.74 -4.89
CA LYS A 111 24.23 -7.03 -5.82
C LYS A 111 25.30 -7.93 -5.21
N ASP A 112 25.17 -8.31 -3.94
CA ASP A 112 26.14 -9.18 -3.28
C ASP A 112 26.18 -10.56 -3.96
N LYS A 113 27.38 -11.08 -4.18
CA LYS A 113 27.59 -12.33 -4.94
C LYS A 113 27.21 -13.58 -4.16
N LYS A 114 27.23 -13.54 -2.83
CA LYS A 114 26.98 -14.72 -1.98
C LYS A 114 25.53 -14.78 -1.52
N HIS A 115 25.00 -13.63 -1.10
CA HIS A 115 23.75 -13.51 -0.37
C HIS A 115 22.75 -12.54 -1.04
N GLY A 116 23.16 -11.79 -2.07
CA GLY A 116 22.32 -10.88 -2.85
C GLY A 116 21.33 -11.60 -3.78
N LEU A 117 20.54 -10.86 -4.56
CA LEU A 117 19.42 -11.40 -5.35
C LEU A 117 19.79 -11.67 -6.81
N ASP A 118 19.01 -12.53 -7.48
CA ASP A 118 19.04 -12.63 -8.94
C ASP A 118 18.69 -11.27 -9.57
N CYS A 119 19.35 -10.91 -10.67
CA CYS A 119 19.18 -9.63 -11.35
C CYS A 119 17.71 -9.31 -11.73
N LYS A 120 16.90 -10.34 -12.02
CA LYS A 120 15.47 -10.17 -12.34
C LYS A 120 14.63 -9.60 -11.19
N TYR A 121 15.11 -9.71 -9.95
CA TYR A 121 14.45 -9.16 -8.76
C TYR A 121 15.12 -7.88 -8.25
N HIS A 122 16.10 -7.35 -8.98
CA HIS A 122 16.75 -6.12 -8.57
C HIS A 122 15.78 -4.95 -8.66
N ILE A 123 15.83 -4.11 -7.64
CA ILE A 123 15.07 -2.86 -7.56
C ILE A 123 15.94 -1.71 -8.06
N ASN A 124 15.30 -0.73 -8.68
CA ASN A 124 15.94 0.48 -9.20
C ASN A 124 15.36 1.75 -8.55
N LEU A 125 15.80 2.93 -8.99
CA LEU A 125 15.35 4.20 -8.41
C LEU A 125 13.85 4.47 -8.65
N VAL A 126 13.30 3.99 -9.76
CA VAL A 126 11.86 4.11 -10.07
C VAL A 126 11.04 3.30 -9.07
N ASP A 127 11.47 2.06 -8.78
CA ASP A 127 10.86 1.22 -7.75
C ASP A 127 10.88 1.93 -6.37
N ILE A 128 11.98 2.60 -6.05
CA ILE A 128 12.16 3.35 -4.79
C ILE A 128 11.26 4.61 -4.72
N GLN A 129 11.12 5.35 -5.81
CA GLN A 129 10.23 6.51 -5.86
C GLN A 129 8.77 6.10 -5.71
N LEU A 130 8.36 5.04 -6.42
CA LEU A 130 7.02 4.48 -6.32
C LEU A 130 6.69 4.07 -4.87
N VAL A 131 7.58 3.35 -4.20
CA VAL A 131 7.32 2.91 -2.82
C VAL A 131 7.22 4.07 -1.84
N LYS A 132 7.99 5.15 -2.02
CA LYS A 132 7.87 6.35 -1.17
C LYS A 132 6.46 6.94 -1.26
N HIS A 133 5.88 7.02 -2.46
CA HIS A 133 4.51 7.51 -2.63
C HIS A 133 3.48 6.52 -2.07
N LEU A 134 3.65 5.22 -2.29
CA LEU A 134 2.76 4.20 -1.72
C LEU A 134 2.75 4.21 -0.18
N VAL A 135 3.91 4.45 0.46
CA VAL A 135 4.01 4.59 1.92
C VAL A 135 3.16 5.77 2.42
N LEU A 136 3.20 6.92 1.74
CA LEU A 136 2.39 8.09 2.14
C LEU A 136 0.89 7.78 2.12
N ILE A 137 0.43 7.08 1.08
CA ILE A 137 -0.99 6.68 0.97
C ILE A 137 -1.35 5.68 2.07
N LEU A 138 -0.56 4.60 2.21
CA LEU A 138 -0.83 3.53 3.17
C LEU A 138 -0.69 3.98 4.63
N GLN A 139 0.10 5.02 4.92
CA GLN A 139 0.25 5.57 6.27
C GLN A 139 -1.09 6.07 6.82
N VAL A 140 -1.89 6.75 6.00
CA VAL A 140 -3.21 7.26 6.38
C VAL A 140 -4.11 6.12 6.88
N PHE A 141 -4.13 5.05 6.11
CA PHE A 141 -4.88 3.84 6.40
C PHE A 141 -4.39 3.13 7.66
N TYR A 142 -3.06 3.06 7.83
CA TYR A 142 -2.43 2.47 9.00
C TYR A 142 -2.81 3.21 10.30
N GLU A 143 -2.63 4.53 10.32
CA GLU A 143 -2.94 5.38 11.50
C GLU A 143 -4.41 5.27 11.89
N LYS A 144 -5.29 5.20 10.90
CA LYS A 144 -6.73 5.08 11.12
C LYS A 144 -7.15 3.70 11.60
N THR A 145 -6.55 2.65 11.03
CA THR A 145 -6.72 1.29 11.53
C THR A 145 -6.29 1.19 12.99
N LEU A 146 -5.17 1.82 13.35
CA LEU A 146 -4.69 1.84 14.73
C LEU A 146 -5.69 2.55 15.66
N GLN A 147 -6.24 3.70 15.25
CA GLN A 147 -7.26 4.42 16.03
C GLN A 147 -8.49 3.55 16.31
N VAL A 148 -9.02 2.85 15.29
CA VAL A 148 -10.19 1.97 15.44
C VAL A 148 -9.88 0.78 16.36
N LEU A 149 -8.70 0.17 16.23
CA LEU A 149 -8.29 -0.97 17.04
C LEU A 149 -8.05 -0.58 18.51
N THR A 150 -7.40 0.55 18.77
CA THR A 150 -7.05 0.99 20.13
C THR A 150 -8.26 1.51 20.91
N ALA A 151 -9.24 2.12 20.24
CA ALA A 151 -10.43 2.64 20.90
C ALA A 151 -11.36 1.54 21.45
N GLY A 152 -11.15 0.27 21.10
CA GLY A 152 -11.99 -0.87 21.52
C GLY A 152 -13.46 -0.75 21.10
N SER A 153 -13.79 0.26 20.29
CA SER A 153 -15.13 0.70 19.97
C SER A 153 -15.18 1.04 18.49
N ALA A 154 -15.46 0.03 17.67
CA ALA A 154 -15.74 0.19 16.26
C ALA A 154 -17.14 0.78 16.07
N CYS A 155 -17.33 2.04 16.46
CA CYS A 155 -18.56 2.76 16.17
C CYS A 155 -18.58 3.19 14.70
N LEU A 156 -19.74 3.03 14.05
CA LEU A 156 -19.99 3.46 12.67
C LEU A 156 -19.63 4.94 12.44
N THR A 157 -19.77 5.77 13.48
CA THR A 157 -19.38 7.19 13.48
C THR A 157 -17.88 7.40 13.19
N HIS A 158 -17.01 6.53 13.71
CA HIS A 158 -15.57 6.60 13.42
C HIS A 158 -15.24 6.22 11.96
N ILE A 159 -16.04 5.31 11.37
CA ILE A 159 -15.87 4.88 9.98
C ILE A 159 -16.24 6.02 9.02
N ILE A 160 -17.33 6.74 9.26
CA ILE A 160 -17.74 7.87 8.43
C ILE A 160 -16.67 8.98 8.45
N VAL A 161 -16.16 9.34 9.64
CA VAL A 161 -15.08 10.33 9.80
C VAL A 161 -13.80 9.87 9.08
N PHE A 162 -13.53 8.55 9.08
CA PHE A 162 -12.40 7.99 8.37
C PHE A 162 -12.53 8.12 6.84
N ILE A 163 -13.69 7.76 6.28
CA ILE A 163 -13.95 7.90 4.84
C ILE A 163 -13.74 9.36 4.41
N ASN A 164 -14.33 10.31 5.13
CA ASN A 164 -14.18 11.73 4.83
C ASN A 164 -12.71 12.18 4.83
N LYS A 165 -11.92 11.73 5.83
CA LYS A 165 -10.50 12.09 5.92
C LYS A 165 -9.66 11.49 4.78
N VAL A 166 -9.95 10.25 4.37
CA VAL A 166 -9.29 9.61 3.22
C VAL A 166 -9.65 10.36 1.93
N THR A 167 -10.94 10.67 1.73
CA THR A 167 -11.42 11.42 0.57
C THR A 167 -10.77 12.80 0.48
N GLU A 168 -10.65 13.52 1.60
CA GLU A 168 -9.97 14.82 1.66
C GLU A 168 -8.49 14.71 1.29
N LEU A 169 -7.78 13.71 1.84
CA LEU A 169 -6.37 13.47 1.55
C LEU A 169 -6.13 13.15 0.07
N LEU A 170 -6.92 12.23 -0.50
CA LEU A 170 -6.84 11.90 -1.93
C LEU A 170 -7.18 13.12 -2.80
N SER A 171 -8.22 13.88 -2.42
CA SER A 171 -8.58 15.12 -3.12
C SER A 171 -7.47 16.16 -3.05
N SER A 172 -6.80 16.30 -1.90
CA SER A 172 -5.68 17.23 -1.73
C SER A 172 -4.45 16.82 -2.54
N ALA A 173 -4.17 15.52 -2.66
CA ALA A 173 -3.09 15.00 -3.48
C ALA A 173 -3.33 15.25 -4.97
N ILE A 174 -4.57 15.07 -5.43
CA ILE A 174 -4.99 15.37 -6.81
C ILE A 174 -4.90 16.87 -7.10
N LYS A 175 -5.38 17.72 -6.16
CA LYS A 175 -5.33 19.18 -6.29
C LYS A 175 -3.91 19.76 -6.13
N GLY A 176 -3.04 19.05 -5.41
CA GLY A 176 -1.73 19.48 -4.94
C GLY A 176 -0.57 19.17 -5.87
N CYS A 177 -0.80 18.75 -7.12
CA CYS A 177 0.24 18.53 -8.15
C CYS A 177 0.96 19.83 -8.59
N GLY A 178 1.14 20.78 -7.68
CA GLY A 178 1.91 22.01 -7.85
C GLY A 178 2.94 22.27 -6.75
N ASN A 179 2.91 21.61 -5.58
CA ASN A 179 3.90 21.85 -4.52
C ASN A 179 3.98 20.69 -3.54
N MET A 180 4.93 19.78 -3.74
CA MET A 180 5.46 18.98 -2.64
C MET A 180 6.98 19.11 -2.63
N SER A 181 7.42 20.33 -2.30
CA SER A 181 8.79 20.56 -1.86
C SER A 181 8.94 20.04 -0.43
N ALA A 182 10.01 19.26 -0.24
CA ALA A 182 10.77 19.06 0.98
C ALA A 182 9.99 18.76 2.28
N CYS A 183 10.11 17.52 2.75
CA CYS A 183 10.83 17.18 3.98
C CYS A 183 10.80 15.66 4.20
N TYR A 184 11.93 14.96 4.01
CA TYR A 184 12.38 13.76 4.76
C TYR A 184 13.83 13.41 4.47
#